data_AF-A0A286BY91-F1
#
_entry.id   AF-A0A286BY91-F1
#
_cell.length_a   1.000
_cell.length_b   1.000
_cell.length_c   1.000
_cell.angle_alpha   90.00
_cell.angle_beta   90.00
_cell.angle_gamma   90.00
#
_symmetry.space_group_name_H-M   'P 1'
#
loop_
_entity.id
_entity.type
_entity.pdbx_description
1 polymer ?
#
loop_
_entity_poly.entity_id
_entity_poly.type
_entity_poly.pdbx_seq_one_letter_code
_entity_poly.pdbx_strand_id
1 'polypeptide(L)'
;MSTARKEVLWINTLKGGCILMVVLHHSIITTFAPSLHHLTAGLLPAHWWVAFNTYLSPLRMPAFFFVSGLLAASSITKKSWKEVFTKKFSNIVYLYLLWGVIQWLSIHYISTHLGERLSSTKNAAYADTPFEFIKLLMTSMTSLWYLYALAGFFLFTKLFHKQKIALLALGVVATYAAQFSLIPGWGPASVAQNYLYFLIGVFFSQALIEISELKRQHWLLLGGIAMIGMLHHVGGIYKNPFYSVLTIVFGIVLCRFLNERFNMAWLNWIGRNTLQIYVLHRIFIELLGLSAIALALHYGWFGNATFSWAWALLMPITGVALCTSISLLVWTLLNRGPGRMLFLYPRLLRKPVLATKSEPQ
;
A
#
# COMPACT_ATOMS: atom_id res chain seq x y z
N MET A 1 21.05 -8.43 -20.23
CA MET A 1 19.92 -7.47 -20.08
C MET A 1 20.48 -6.06 -19.98
N SER A 2 19.90 -5.07 -20.66
CA SER A 2 20.34 -3.67 -20.52
C SER A 2 20.15 -3.16 -19.09
N THR A 3 21.01 -2.24 -18.64
CA THR A 3 20.96 -1.62 -17.31
C THR A 3 19.58 -1.02 -17.00
N ALA A 4 18.97 -0.37 -18.00
CA ALA A 4 17.61 0.17 -17.88
C ALA A 4 16.52 -0.91 -17.64
N ARG A 5 16.66 -2.11 -18.23
CA ARG A 5 15.73 -3.22 -17.97
C ARG A 5 15.89 -3.74 -16.54
N LYS A 6 17.12 -3.84 -16.03
CA LYS A 6 17.39 -4.23 -14.63
C LYS A 6 16.81 -3.22 -13.64
N GLU A 7 16.93 -1.92 -13.93
CA GLU A 7 16.36 -0.84 -13.10
C GLU A 7 14.83 -0.92 -12.98
N VAL A 8 14.13 -1.31 -14.05
CA VAL A 8 12.67 -1.48 -14.01
C VAL A 8 12.24 -2.72 -13.21
N LEU A 9 13.06 -3.77 -13.17
CA LEU A 9 12.70 -5.04 -12.51
C LEU A 9 12.73 -4.94 -10.98
N TRP A 10 13.76 -4.33 -10.39
CA TRP A 10 13.79 -4.19 -8.93
C TRP A 10 12.64 -3.31 -8.42
N ILE A 11 12.26 -2.27 -9.19
CA ILE A 11 11.10 -1.41 -8.88
C ILE A 11 9.80 -2.24 -8.85
N ASN A 12 9.58 -3.05 -9.88
CA ASN A 12 8.38 -3.90 -9.93
C ASN A 12 8.40 -4.93 -8.80
N THR A 13 9.54 -5.55 -8.52
CA THR A 13 9.69 -6.53 -7.43
C THR A 13 9.39 -5.89 -6.08
N LEU A 14 9.92 -4.67 -5.83
CA LEU A 14 9.66 -3.93 -4.59
C LEU A 14 8.18 -3.57 -4.46
N LYS A 15 7.54 -3.08 -5.52
CA LYS A 15 6.09 -2.84 -5.54
C LYS A 15 5.28 -4.11 -5.28
N GLY A 16 5.71 -5.23 -5.86
CA GLY A 16 5.12 -6.55 -5.66
C GLY A 16 5.18 -6.98 -4.19
N GLY A 17 6.36 -6.86 -3.57
CA GLY A 17 6.53 -7.14 -2.14
C GLY A 17 5.66 -6.22 -1.28
N CYS A 18 5.66 -4.91 -1.56
CA CYS A 18 4.85 -3.94 -0.83
C CYS A 18 3.36 -4.28 -0.88
N ILE A 19 2.80 -4.59 -2.06
CA ILE A 19 1.37 -4.90 -2.17
C ILE A 19 1.01 -6.20 -1.46
N LEU A 20 1.85 -7.23 -1.52
CA LEU A 20 1.61 -8.48 -0.78
C LEU A 20 1.64 -8.24 0.74
N MET A 21 2.56 -7.42 1.23
CA MET A 21 2.59 -7.03 2.64
C MET A 21 1.38 -6.16 3.03
N VAL A 22 0.83 -5.35 2.12
CA VAL A 22 -0.43 -4.62 2.36
C VAL A 22 -1.61 -5.59 2.51
N VAL A 23 -1.70 -6.61 1.64
CA VAL A 23 -2.71 -7.67 1.77
C VAL A 23 -2.52 -8.41 3.10
N LEU A 24 -1.28 -8.81 3.43
CA LEU A 24 -0.94 -9.47 4.70
C LEU A 24 -1.40 -8.66 5.90
N HIS A 25 -1.12 -7.35 5.88
CA HIS A 25 -1.53 -6.46 6.96
C HIS A 25 -3.03 -6.45 7.15
N HIS A 26 -3.79 -6.28 6.07
CA HIS A 26 -5.25 -6.27 6.15
C HIS A 26 -5.79 -7.62 6.60
N SER A 27 -5.26 -8.74 6.11
CA SER A 27 -5.63 -10.08 6.57
C SER A 27 -5.36 -10.27 8.07
N ILE A 28 -4.24 -9.73 8.57
CA ILE A 28 -3.89 -9.82 9.98
C ILE A 28 -4.82 -8.97 10.84
N ILE A 29 -5.01 -7.70 10.52
CA ILE A 29 -5.77 -6.79 11.41
C ILE A 29 -7.28 -7.06 11.41
N THR A 30 -7.86 -7.63 10.35
CA THR A 30 -9.30 -7.94 10.33
C THR A 30 -9.62 -9.37 10.67
N THR A 31 -8.80 -10.32 10.26
CA THR A 31 -9.22 -11.71 10.32
C THR A 31 -8.36 -12.48 11.32
N PHE A 32 -7.04 -12.36 11.23
CA PHE A 32 -6.16 -13.14 12.08
C PHE A 32 -6.18 -12.65 13.54
N ALA A 33 -5.87 -11.38 13.79
CA ALA A 33 -5.76 -10.82 15.14
C ALA A 33 -7.06 -11.01 15.96
N PRO A 34 -8.27 -10.76 15.43
CA PRO A 34 -9.51 -11.04 16.15
C PRO A 34 -9.71 -12.54 16.45
N SER A 35 -9.25 -13.43 15.57
CA SER A 35 -9.39 -14.89 15.77
C SER A 35 -8.50 -15.47 16.87
N LEU A 36 -7.48 -14.73 17.35
CA LEU A 36 -6.54 -15.24 18.38
C LEU A 36 -7.26 -15.65 19.66
N HIS A 37 -8.35 -14.97 20.03
CA HIS A 37 -9.12 -15.28 21.23
C HIS A 37 -9.82 -16.65 21.17
N HIS A 38 -10.02 -17.19 19.97
CA HIS A 38 -10.63 -18.51 19.79
C HIS A 38 -9.61 -19.64 19.78
N LEU A 39 -8.32 -19.33 19.55
CA LEU A 39 -7.28 -20.35 19.45
C LEU A 39 -7.05 -21.07 20.79
N THR A 40 -7.09 -22.40 20.75
CA THR A 40 -6.77 -23.26 21.90
C THR A 40 -5.31 -23.74 21.90
N ALA A 41 -4.60 -23.59 20.78
CA ALA A 41 -3.19 -23.95 20.62
C ALA A 41 -2.50 -23.02 19.59
N GLY A 42 -1.17 -23.06 19.54
CA GLY A 42 -0.41 -22.24 18.57
C GLY A 42 -0.41 -20.73 18.89
N LEU A 43 -0.64 -20.34 20.14
CA LEU A 43 -0.65 -18.91 20.54
C LEU A 43 0.71 -18.23 20.29
N LEU A 44 1.84 -18.91 20.57
CA LEU A 44 3.17 -18.33 20.37
C LEU A 44 3.44 -17.90 18.91
N PRO A 45 3.31 -18.79 17.89
CA PRO A 45 3.48 -18.35 16.50
C PRO A 45 2.42 -17.34 16.07
N ALA A 46 1.20 -17.38 16.62
CA ALA A 46 0.19 -16.37 16.33
C ALA A 46 0.64 -14.97 16.79
N HIS A 47 1.20 -14.84 17.99
CA HIS A 47 1.77 -13.57 18.46
C HIS A 47 2.98 -13.14 17.64
N TRP A 48 3.82 -14.09 17.19
CA TRP A 48 4.93 -13.77 16.29
C TRP A 48 4.46 -13.19 14.96
N TRP A 49 3.36 -13.69 14.38
CA TRP A 49 2.78 -13.09 13.17
C TRP A 49 2.31 -11.66 13.38
N VAL A 50 1.66 -11.38 14.51
CA VAL A 50 1.20 -10.02 14.86
C VAL A 50 2.39 -9.07 15.06
N ALA A 51 3.42 -9.52 15.77
CA ALA A 51 4.66 -8.76 15.95
C ALA A 51 5.37 -8.51 14.61
N PHE A 52 5.53 -9.56 13.79
CA PHE A 52 6.15 -9.49 12.47
C PHE A 52 5.44 -8.47 11.55
N ASN A 53 4.11 -8.49 11.49
CA ASN A 53 3.31 -7.50 10.74
C ASN A 53 3.56 -6.05 11.20
N THR A 54 3.77 -5.86 12.50
CA THR A 54 4.06 -4.55 13.09
C THR A 54 5.43 -4.06 12.63
N TYR A 55 6.45 -4.92 12.70
CA TYR A 55 7.81 -4.59 12.23
C TYR A 55 7.93 -4.44 10.71
N LEU A 56 7.02 -5.04 9.93
CA LEU A 56 6.94 -4.82 8.48
C LEU A 56 6.32 -3.46 8.10
N SER A 57 5.79 -2.68 9.04
CA SER A 57 5.17 -1.38 8.72
C SER A 57 6.05 -0.44 7.89
N PRO A 58 7.37 -0.32 8.15
CA PRO A 58 8.26 0.52 7.34
C PRO A 58 8.49 0.00 5.91
N LEU A 59 8.42 -1.32 5.68
CA LEU A 59 8.54 -1.92 4.33
C LEU A 59 7.27 -1.73 3.49
N ARG A 60 6.11 -1.50 4.13
CA ARG A 60 4.81 -1.39 3.44
C ARG A 60 4.62 -0.02 2.81
N MET A 61 4.18 0.95 3.61
CA MET A 61 3.72 2.24 3.08
C MET A 61 4.89 3.17 2.76
N PRO A 62 5.93 3.32 3.62
CA PRO A 62 7.08 4.17 3.29
C PRO A 62 7.77 3.80 1.99
N ALA A 63 8.09 2.51 1.79
CA ALA A 63 8.71 2.05 0.55
C ALA A 63 7.80 2.22 -0.68
N PHE A 64 6.50 1.96 -0.53
CA PHE A 64 5.55 2.16 -1.63
C PHE A 64 5.41 3.63 -2.03
N PHE A 65 5.38 4.56 -1.06
CA PHE A 65 5.40 6.00 -1.32
C PHE A 65 6.72 6.49 -1.89
N PHE A 66 7.86 5.95 -1.43
CA PHE A 66 9.16 6.24 -2.03
C PHE A 66 9.19 5.88 -3.52
N VAL A 67 8.74 4.67 -3.88
CA VAL A 67 8.67 4.25 -5.30
C VAL A 67 7.71 5.14 -6.07
N SER A 68 6.57 5.51 -5.50
CA SER A 68 5.64 6.45 -6.14
C SER A 68 6.23 7.83 -6.37
N GLY A 69 7.00 8.35 -5.41
CA GLY A 69 7.75 9.59 -5.57
C GLY A 69 8.79 9.50 -6.68
N LEU A 70 9.57 8.42 -6.70
CA LEU A 70 10.55 8.13 -7.76
C LEU A 70 9.88 8.13 -9.15
N LEU A 71 8.75 7.44 -9.30
CA LEU A 71 8.02 7.36 -10.56
C LEU A 71 7.30 8.68 -10.93
N ALA A 72 7.00 9.53 -9.95
CA ALA A 72 6.35 10.82 -10.14
C ALA A 72 7.36 11.97 -10.37
N ALA A 73 8.64 11.77 -10.06
CA ALA A 73 9.67 12.81 -10.02
C ALA A 73 9.71 13.68 -11.28
N SER A 74 9.78 13.06 -12.47
CA SER A 74 9.83 13.79 -13.74
C SER A 74 8.55 14.58 -14.05
N SER A 75 7.39 14.03 -13.69
CA SER A 75 6.10 14.72 -13.83
C SER A 75 6.01 15.94 -12.91
N ILE A 76 6.61 15.84 -11.73
CA ILE A 76 6.63 16.91 -10.73
C ILE A 76 7.61 18.02 -11.09
N THR A 77 8.82 17.68 -11.54
CA THR A 77 9.88 18.69 -11.70
C THR A 77 9.99 19.25 -13.11
N LYS A 78 9.61 18.50 -14.15
CA LYS A 78 9.89 18.87 -15.55
C LYS A 78 8.66 19.21 -16.38
N LYS A 79 7.51 18.57 -16.12
CA LYS A 79 6.31 18.69 -16.96
C LYS A 79 5.43 19.89 -16.59
N SER A 80 4.68 20.43 -17.54
CA SER A 80 3.67 21.47 -17.29
C SER A 80 2.42 20.91 -16.59
N TRP A 81 1.60 21.78 -15.98
CA TRP A 81 0.34 21.37 -15.35
C TRP A 81 -0.62 20.68 -16.32
N LYS A 82 -0.67 21.11 -17.59
CA LYS A 82 -1.53 20.52 -18.62
C LYS A 82 -1.12 19.07 -18.95
N GLU A 83 0.18 18.78 -18.97
CA GLU A 83 0.70 17.42 -19.17
C GLU A 83 0.55 16.52 -17.94
N VAL A 84 0.35 17.13 -16.78
CA VAL A 84 0.31 16.45 -15.48
C VAL A 84 -1.11 16.15 -15.02
N PHE A 85 -2.03 17.10 -15.16
CA PHE A 85 -3.48 16.88 -15.11
C PHE A 85 -3.97 16.15 -16.36
N THR A 86 -3.16 15.20 -16.82
CA THR A 86 -3.57 14.20 -17.78
C THR A 86 -4.42 13.15 -17.09
N LYS A 87 -4.88 12.24 -17.93
CA LYS A 87 -5.69 11.10 -17.59
C LYS A 87 -5.16 10.25 -16.42
N LYS A 88 -3.86 10.28 -16.08
CA LYS A 88 -3.27 9.51 -14.95
C LYS A 88 -3.70 10.05 -13.58
N PHE A 89 -3.67 11.38 -13.37
CA PHE A 89 -4.11 11.98 -12.11
C PHE A 89 -5.62 11.77 -11.92
N SER A 90 -6.41 12.06 -12.96
CA SER A 90 -7.86 11.81 -12.95
C SER A 90 -8.20 10.35 -12.67
N ASN A 91 -7.39 9.40 -13.15
CA ASN A 91 -7.57 7.98 -12.87
C ASN A 91 -7.41 7.64 -11.38
N ILE A 92 -6.44 8.24 -10.70
CA ILE A 92 -6.23 7.99 -9.26
C ILE A 92 -7.46 8.45 -8.46
N VAL A 93 -7.93 9.67 -8.71
CA VAL A 93 -9.12 10.22 -8.04
C VAL A 93 -10.36 9.42 -8.40
N TYR A 94 -10.55 9.08 -9.68
CA TYR A 94 -11.66 8.27 -10.13
C TYR A 94 -11.71 6.90 -9.45
N LEU A 95 -10.58 6.19 -9.39
CA LEU A 95 -10.52 4.88 -8.76
C LEU A 95 -10.72 4.96 -7.25
N TYR A 96 -10.22 6.01 -6.60
CA TYR A 96 -10.46 6.24 -5.18
C TYR A 96 -11.96 6.36 -4.87
N LEU A 97 -12.68 7.19 -5.63
CA LEU A 97 -14.11 7.38 -5.44
C LEU A 97 -14.92 6.14 -5.83
N LEU A 98 -14.66 5.59 -7.02
CA LEU A 98 -15.38 4.43 -7.54
C LEU A 98 -15.22 3.22 -6.61
N TRP A 99 -13.99 2.83 -6.32
CA TRP A 99 -13.75 1.68 -5.45
C TRP A 99 -14.08 1.98 -3.99
N GLY A 100 -14.06 3.24 -3.56
CA GLY A 100 -14.55 3.63 -2.24
C GLY A 100 -16.02 3.25 -2.07
N VAL A 101 -16.85 3.60 -3.07
CA VAL A 101 -18.27 3.24 -3.09
C VAL A 101 -18.46 1.73 -3.22
N ILE A 102 -17.75 1.07 -4.14
CA ILE A 102 -17.87 -0.39 -4.33
C ILE A 102 -17.48 -1.14 -3.05
N GLN A 103 -16.38 -0.76 -2.40
CA GLN A 103 -15.95 -1.37 -1.14
C GLN A 103 -16.98 -1.14 -0.04
N TRP A 104 -17.49 0.08 0.11
CA TRP A 104 -18.51 0.36 1.11
C TRP A 104 -19.77 -0.49 0.91
N LEU A 105 -20.34 -0.50 -0.30
CA LEU A 105 -21.52 -1.31 -0.59
C LEU A 105 -21.27 -2.81 -0.38
N SER A 106 -20.13 -3.32 -0.87
CA SER A 106 -19.82 -4.76 -0.79
C SER A 106 -19.55 -5.20 0.64
N ILE A 107 -18.71 -4.46 1.37
CA ILE A 107 -18.31 -4.81 2.74
C ILE A 107 -19.49 -4.62 3.70
N HIS A 108 -20.27 -3.55 3.54
CA HIS A 108 -21.48 -3.34 4.32
C HIS A 108 -22.47 -4.50 4.11
N TYR A 109 -22.69 -4.92 2.86
CA TYR A 109 -23.54 -6.08 2.55
C TYR A 109 -23.02 -7.38 3.18
N ILE A 110 -21.72 -7.66 3.03
CA ILE A 110 -21.10 -8.87 3.61
C ILE A 110 -21.26 -8.85 5.14
N SER A 111 -20.91 -7.74 5.80
CA SER A 111 -20.96 -7.62 7.27
C SER A 111 -22.38 -7.62 7.86
N THR A 112 -23.40 -7.32 7.07
CA THR A 112 -24.79 -7.37 7.54
C THR A 112 -25.41 -8.76 7.39
N HIS A 113 -24.89 -9.59 6.47
CA HIS A 113 -25.49 -10.88 6.14
C HIS A 113 -24.66 -12.10 6.59
N LEU A 114 -23.33 -11.97 6.76
CA LEU A 114 -22.43 -13.09 7.10
C LEU A 114 -21.93 -13.10 8.56
N GLY A 115 -22.25 -12.09 9.37
CA GLY A 115 -21.89 -12.03 10.80
C GLY A 115 -21.34 -10.67 11.25
N GLU A 116 -21.11 -10.49 12.56
CA GLU A 116 -20.64 -9.22 13.13
C GLU A 116 -19.30 -8.74 12.54
N ARG A 117 -19.11 -7.42 12.55
CA ARG A 117 -17.93 -6.74 11.98
C ARG A 117 -16.63 -7.31 12.53
N LEU A 118 -15.75 -7.76 11.64
CA LEU A 118 -14.41 -8.25 11.98
C LEU A 118 -13.49 -7.19 12.60
N SER A 119 -13.78 -5.91 12.37
CA SER A 119 -12.98 -4.80 12.89
C SER A 119 -13.88 -3.74 13.50
N SER A 120 -13.51 -3.31 14.70
CA SER A 120 -14.12 -2.16 15.39
C SER A 120 -13.50 -0.83 14.97
N THR A 121 -12.52 -0.83 14.05
CA THR A 121 -11.85 0.40 13.61
C THR A 121 -12.77 1.21 12.70
N LYS A 122 -12.97 2.49 13.02
CA LYS A 122 -13.70 3.44 12.17
C LYS A 122 -13.10 3.49 10.76
N ASN A 123 -13.87 3.06 9.76
CA ASN A 123 -13.46 2.99 8.36
C ASN A 123 -14.66 3.26 7.46
N ALA A 124 -14.47 3.98 6.35
CA ALA A 124 -15.52 4.28 5.38
C ALA A 124 -16.22 3.02 4.87
N ALA A 125 -15.51 1.89 4.77
CA ALA A 125 -16.11 0.62 4.34
C ALA A 125 -17.19 0.08 5.29
N TYR A 126 -17.18 0.48 6.56
CA TYR A 126 -18.14 0.06 7.59
C TYR A 126 -19.12 1.18 7.97
N ALA A 127 -19.15 2.29 7.21
CA ALA A 127 -20.04 3.41 7.52
C ALA A 127 -21.50 2.98 7.45
N ASP A 128 -22.31 3.46 8.39
CA ASP A 128 -23.73 3.11 8.50
C ASP A 128 -24.61 4.01 7.63
N THR A 129 -24.13 5.23 7.34
CA THR A 129 -24.87 6.22 6.55
C THR A 129 -24.03 6.77 5.40
N PRO A 130 -24.66 7.24 4.30
CA PRO A 130 -23.95 7.91 3.21
C PRO A 130 -23.15 9.14 3.67
N PHE A 131 -23.67 9.89 4.65
CA PHE A 131 -22.99 11.06 5.19
C PHE A 131 -21.72 10.69 5.95
N GLU A 132 -21.79 9.66 6.81
CA GLU A 132 -20.61 9.13 7.50
C GLU A 132 -19.59 8.59 6.51
N PHE A 133 -20.03 7.84 5.49
CA PHE A 133 -19.17 7.34 4.42
C PHE A 133 -18.39 8.47 3.76
N ILE A 134 -19.06 9.55 3.34
CA ILE A 134 -18.42 10.71 2.72
C ILE A 134 -17.43 11.37 3.69
N LYS A 135 -17.81 11.57 4.96
CA LYS A 135 -16.93 12.16 5.98
C LYS A 135 -15.64 11.34 6.17
N LEU A 136 -15.76 10.02 6.29
CA LEU A 136 -14.63 9.11 6.45
C LEU A 136 -13.78 9.04 5.17
N LEU A 137 -14.41 9.06 4.00
CA LEU A 137 -13.71 9.10 2.71
C LEU A 137 -12.92 10.40 2.54
N MET A 138 -13.46 11.56 2.95
CA MET A 138 -12.78 12.84 2.85
C MET A 138 -11.62 13.00 3.84
N THR A 139 -11.66 12.27 4.95
CA THR A 139 -10.61 12.22 5.98
C THR A 139 -9.63 11.07 5.78
N SER A 140 -9.64 10.40 4.61
CA SER A 140 -8.77 9.26 4.29
C SER A 140 -8.88 8.07 5.25
N MET A 141 -9.98 7.95 6.00
CA MET A 141 -10.26 6.83 6.89
C MET A 141 -10.85 5.66 6.10
N THR A 142 -10.11 5.16 5.11
CA THR A 142 -10.53 4.06 4.23
C THR A 142 -9.35 3.17 3.89
N SER A 143 -9.58 1.89 3.56
CA SER A 143 -8.51 1.01 3.08
C SER A 143 -7.83 1.56 1.80
N LEU A 144 -8.52 2.42 1.05
CA LEU A 144 -8.06 3.04 -0.18
C LEU A 144 -7.21 4.31 0.01
N TRP A 145 -6.88 4.69 1.25
CA TRP A 145 -6.23 5.96 1.60
C TRP A 145 -4.92 6.25 0.85
N TYR A 146 -4.18 5.23 0.40
CA TYR A 146 -2.98 5.45 -0.41
C TYR A 146 -3.27 6.24 -1.70
N LEU A 147 -4.41 6.01 -2.37
CA LEU A 147 -4.76 6.75 -3.59
C LEU A 147 -5.09 8.22 -3.27
N TYR A 148 -5.79 8.45 -2.15
CA TYR A 148 -6.04 9.79 -1.62
C TYR A 148 -4.72 10.52 -1.33
N ALA A 149 -3.83 9.88 -0.58
CA ALA A 149 -2.52 10.42 -0.22
C ALA A 149 -1.69 10.69 -1.47
N LEU A 150 -1.64 9.76 -2.43
CA LEU A 150 -0.86 9.92 -3.65
C LEU A 150 -1.35 11.10 -4.49
N ALA A 151 -2.66 11.29 -4.62
CA ALA A 151 -3.22 12.45 -5.31
C ALA A 151 -2.84 13.76 -4.59
N GLY A 152 -3.02 13.82 -3.27
CA GLY A 152 -2.69 15.00 -2.46
C GLY A 152 -1.19 15.33 -2.47
N PHE A 153 -0.34 14.33 -2.22
CA PHE A 153 1.12 14.46 -2.24
C PHE A 153 1.61 14.94 -3.60
N PHE A 154 1.08 14.37 -4.68
CA PHE A 154 1.45 14.77 -6.02
C PHE A 154 1.10 16.25 -6.26
N LEU A 155 -0.13 16.65 -5.95
CA LEU A 155 -0.62 18.02 -6.14
C LEU A 155 0.21 19.03 -5.33
N PHE A 156 0.36 18.77 -4.03
CA PHE A 156 1.05 19.65 -3.11
C PHE A 156 2.54 19.76 -3.44
N THR A 157 3.20 18.62 -3.71
CA THR A 157 4.62 18.63 -4.11
C THR A 157 4.80 19.35 -5.45
N LYS A 158 3.90 19.15 -6.43
CA LYS A 158 3.97 19.85 -7.72
C LYS A 158 3.90 21.36 -7.55
N LEU A 159 2.99 21.83 -6.69
CA LEU A 159 2.79 23.25 -6.42
C LEU A 159 4.03 23.90 -5.80
N PHE A 160 4.70 23.20 -4.89
CA PHE A 160 5.81 23.73 -4.09
C PHE A 160 7.18 23.11 -4.42
N HIS A 161 7.33 22.45 -5.58
CA HIS A 161 8.55 21.68 -5.88
C HIS A 161 9.83 22.52 -5.92
N LYS A 162 9.71 23.84 -6.15
CA LYS A 162 10.83 24.79 -6.11
C LYS A 162 11.36 24.97 -4.68
N GLN A 163 10.52 24.83 -3.66
CA GLN A 163 10.87 24.94 -2.24
C GLN A 163 11.19 23.57 -1.61
N LYS A 164 12.02 22.76 -2.29
CA LYS A 164 12.30 21.36 -1.90
C LYS A 164 12.70 21.17 -0.43
N ILE A 165 13.48 22.10 0.13
CA ILE A 165 13.95 22.02 1.52
C ILE A 165 12.81 22.31 2.51
N ALA A 166 11.97 23.31 2.22
CA ALA A 166 10.79 23.61 3.04
C ALA A 166 9.79 22.44 3.01
N LEU A 167 9.60 21.81 1.85
CA LEU A 167 8.77 20.60 1.74
C LEU A 167 9.31 19.45 2.57
N LEU A 168 10.62 19.20 2.54
CA LEU A 168 11.24 18.17 3.38
C LEU A 168 11.06 18.47 4.87
N ALA A 169 11.32 19.71 5.29
CA ALA A 169 11.12 20.14 6.67
C ALA A 169 9.67 19.92 7.11
N LEU A 170 8.70 20.29 6.27
CA LEU A 170 7.28 20.03 6.50
C LEU A 170 6.99 18.52 6.59
N GLY A 171 7.56 17.70 5.71
CA GLY A 171 7.41 16.25 5.74
C GLY A 171 7.94 15.62 7.04
N VAL A 172 9.08 16.12 7.55
CA VAL A 172 9.64 15.72 8.84
C VAL A 172 8.72 16.13 9.99
N VAL A 173 8.27 17.39 10.01
CA VAL A 173 7.31 17.89 11.02
C VAL A 173 6.02 17.08 11.01
N ALA A 174 5.44 16.83 9.83
CA ALA A 174 4.23 16.02 9.67
C ALA A 174 4.42 14.59 10.17
N THR A 175 5.61 14.01 9.95
CA THR A 175 5.96 12.68 10.46
C THR A 175 5.97 12.63 11.97
N TYR A 176 6.60 13.61 12.64
CA TYR A 176 6.62 13.67 14.10
C TYR A 176 5.26 14.05 14.69
N ALA A 177 4.52 14.95 14.05
CA ALA A 177 3.16 15.30 14.48
C ALA A 177 2.23 14.07 14.47
N ALA A 178 2.33 13.22 13.45
CA ALA A 178 1.59 11.96 13.39
C ALA A 178 2.04 10.97 14.48
N GLN A 179 3.34 10.93 14.81
CA GLN A 179 3.87 10.03 15.84
C GLN A 179 3.49 10.46 17.26
N PHE A 180 3.47 11.76 17.54
CA PHE A 180 3.04 12.32 18.82
C PHE A 180 1.51 12.44 18.94
N SER A 181 0.76 11.78 18.04
CA SER A 181 -0.71 11.77 18.04
C SER A 181 -1.35 13.17 17.97
N LEU A 182 -0.65 14.16 17.41
CA LEU A 182 -1.18 15.52 17.25
C LEU A 182 -2.20 15.63 16.10
N ILE A 183 -2.26 14.60 15.25
CA ILE A 183 -3.15 14.54 14.10
C ILE A 183 -4.28 13.55 14.42
N PRO A 184 -5.55 14.01 14.53
CA PRO A 184 -6.65 13.13 14.87
C PRO A 184 -7.00 12.17 13.74
N GLY A 185 -7.24 10.92 14.11
CA GLY A 185 -7.65 9.84 13.20
C GLY A 185 -6.48 9.13 12.53
N TRP A 186 -6.61 7.81 12.38
CA TRP A 186 -5.56 6.96 11.81
C TRP A 186 -5.28 7.27 10.32
N GLY A 187 -6.29 7.68 9.56
CA GLY A 187 -6.18 8.04 8.14
C GLY A 187 -5.28 9.27 7.94
N PRO A 188 -5.67 10.47 8.45
CA PRO A 188 -4.87 11.68 8.30
C PRO A 188 -3.46 11.55 8.90
N ALA A 189 -3.32 10.88 10.05
CA ALA A 189 -2.02 10.60 10.63
C ALA A 189 -1.14 9.74 9.70
N SER A 190 -1.72 8.72 9.05
CA SER A 190 -1.00 7.89 8.07
C SER A 190 -0.60 8.69 6.83
N VAL A 191 -1.44 9.59 6.35
CA VAL A 191 -1.10 10.52 5.26
C VAL A 191 0.07 11.41 5.66
N ALA A 192 -0.02 12.10 6.80
CA ALA A 192 1.03 12.98 7.28
C ALA A 192 2.38 12.25 7.50
N GLN A 193 2.32 11.06 8.13
CA GLN A 193 3.50 10.23 8.40
C GLN A 193 4.25 9.81 7.14
N ASN A 194 3.55 9.60 6.03
CA ASN A 194 4.15 9.03 4.83
C ASN A 194 4.57 10.06 3.78
N TYR A 195 4.24 11.34 3.97
CA TYR A 195 4.58 12.37 2.99
C TYR A 195 6.09 12.52 2.78
N LEU A 196 6.87 12.38 3.87
CA LEU A 196 8.33 12.43 3.84
C LEU A 196 8.92 11.42 2.83
N TYR A 197 8.43 10.18 2.80
CA TYR A 197 9.00 9.15 1.92
C TYR A 197 8.66 9.40 0.45
N PHE A 198 7.49 9.96 0.16
CA PHE A 198 7.17 10.43 -1.19
C PHE A 198 8.14 11.53 -1.63
N LEU A 199 8.42 12.52 -0.77
CA LEU A 199 9.37 13.60 -1.06
C LEU A 199 10.80 13.07 -1.28
N ILE A 200 11.25 12.12 -0.46
CA ILE A 200 12.53 11.43 -0.65
C ILE A 200 12.56 10.75 -2.02
N GLY A 201 11.47 10.08 -2.42
CA GLY A 201 11.34 9.50 -3.76
C GLY A 201 11.44 10.53 -4.89
N VAL A 202 10.78 11.68 -4.74
CA VAL A 202 10.77 12.74 -5.77
C VAL A 202 12.13 13.41 -5.94
N PHE A 203 12.79 13.76 -4.83
CA PHE A 203 13.96 14.64 -4.85
C PHE A 203 15.30 13.92 -4.62
N PHE A 204 15.30 12.75 -3.95
CA PHE A 204 16.52 12.08 -3.48
C PHE A 204 16.60 10.61 -3.88
N SER A 205 15.72 10.13 -4.78
CA SER A 205 15.73 8.72 -5.17
C SER A 205 17.05 8.26 -5.79
N GLN A 206 17.70 9.09 -6.61
CA GLN A 206 19.02 8.77 -7.17
C GLN A 206 20.07 8.56 -6.07
N ALA A 207 20.07 9.39 -5.02
CA ALA A 207 20.99 9.25 -3.90
C ALA A 207 20.73 7.95 -3.12
N LEU A 208 19.47 7.59 -2.86
CA LEU A 208 19.14 6.32 -2.18
C LEU A 208 19.52 5.11 -3.04
N ILE A 209 19.35 5.20 -4.37
CA ILE A 209 19.76 4.16 -5.31
C ILE A 209 21.30 4.00 -5.30
N GLU A 210 22.06 5.09 -5.24
CA GLU A 210 23.52 5.05 -5.12
C GLU A 210 23.97 4.49 -3.76
N ILE A 211 23.33 4.90 -2.66
CA ILE A 211 23.59 4.37 -1.33
C ILE A 211 23.36 2.86 -1.28
N SER A 212 22.35 2.36 -2.00
CA SER A 212 22.04 0.92 -2.10
C SER A 212 23.12 0.09 -2.82
N GLU A 213 24.14 0.71 -3.41
CA GLU A 213 25.32 -0.01 -3.91
C GLU A 213 26.27 -0.45 -2.79
N LEU A 214 26.02 -0.01 -1.54
CA LEU A 214 26.76 -0.42 -0.33
C LEU A 214 28.28 -0.24 -0.41
N LYS A 215 28.74 0.75 -1.20
CA LYS A 215 30.15 1.16 -1.26
C LYS A 215 30.66 1.54 0.13
N ARG A 216 31.96 1.34 0.39
CA ARG A 216 32.63 1.61 1.69
C ARG A 216 32.28 2.98 2.27
N GLN A 217 32.19 4.02 1.42
CA GLN A 217 31.85 5.39 1.81
C GLN A 217 30.44 5.56 2.41
N HIS A 218 29.49 4.69 2.09
CA HIS A 218 28.10 4.79 2.56
C HIS A 218 27.89 4.13 3.94
N TRP A 219 28.80 3.28 4.39
CA TRP A 219 28.63 2.53 5.65
C TRP A 219 28.59 3.44 6.87
N LEU A 220 29.38 4.52 6.88
CA LEU A 220 29.33 5.51 7.97
C LEU A 220 27.96 6.21 8.03
N LEU A 221 27.42 6.60 6.88
CA LEU A 221 26.09 7.21 6.78
C LEU A 221 25.00 6.23 7.25
N LEU A 222 25.02 4.98 6.75
CA LEU A 222 24.06 3.95 7.13
C LEU A 222 24.16 3.61 8.63
N GLY A 223 25.37 3.53 9.17
CA GLY A 223 25.63 3.34 10.60
C GLY A 223 25.10 4.51 11.43
N GLY A 224 25.28 5.74 10.98
CA GLY A 224 24.72 6.93 11.63
C GLY A 224 23.19 6.94 11.63
N ILE A 225 22.56 6.63 10.49
CA ILE A 225 21.09 6.49 10.38
C ILE A 225 20.59 5.38 11.31
N ALA A 226 21.29 4.24 11.37
CA ALA A 226 20.93 3.13 12.25
C ALA A 226 21.06 3.50 13.73
N MET A 227 22.13 4.21 14.11
CA MET A 227 22.35 4.68 15.46
C MET A 227 21.24 5.66 15.91
N ILE A 228 20.93 6.68 15.11
CA ILE A 228 19.82 7.61 15.40
C ILE A 228 18.49 6.85 15.44
N GLY A 229 18.33 5.87 14.54
CA GLY A 229 17.20 4.97 14.53
C GLY A 229 17.03 4.23 15.86
N MET A 230 18.13 3.69 16.38
CA MET A 230 18.16 2.99 17.67
C MET A 230 17.85 3.93 18.83
N LEU A 231 18.44 5.13 18.85
CA LEU A 231 18.15 6.14 19.88
C LEU A 231 16.68 6.52 19.92
N HIS A 232 16.05 6.72 18.76
CA HIS A 232 14.61 6.95 18.65
C HIS A 232 13.79 5.79 19.19
N HIS A 233 14.18 4.55 18.86
CA HIS A 233 13.47 3.36 19.34
C HIS A 233 13.56 3.23 20.87
N VAL A 234 14.75 3.44 21.45
CA VAL A 234 14.96 3.45 22.91
C VAL A 234 14.16 4.58 23.57
N GLY A 235 14.03 5.73 22.90
CA GLY A 235 13.17 6.84 23.34
C GLY A 235 11.67 6.61 23.16
N GLY A 236 11.22 5.41 22.79
CA GLY A 236 9.80 5.08 22.62
C GLY A 236 9.18 5.49 21.28
N ILE A 237 9.99 5.96 20.32
CA ILE A 237 9.56 6.40 18.99
C ILE A 237 9.64 5.21 18.01
N TYR A 238 8.60 4.37 18.02
CA TYR A 238 8.60 3.11 17.25
C TYR A 238 8.33 3.27 15.75
N LYS A 239 7.60 4.31 15.32
CA LYS A 239 7.28 4.57 13.90
C LYS A 239 8.35 5.40 13.21
N ASN A 240 9.57 4.89 13.28
CA ASN A 240 10.78 5.65 13.07
C ASN A 240 11.10 5.95 11.58
N PRO A 241 11.30 7.24 11.20
CA PRO A 241 11.69 7.60 9.83
C PRO A 241 13.07 7.08 9.43
N PHE A 242 14.02 6.96 10.35
CA PHE A 242 15.36 6.43 10.09
C PHE A 242 15.32 4.94 9.75
N TYR A 243 14.57 4.14 10.52
CA TYR A 243 14.32 2.74 10.17
C TYR A 243 13.62 2.60 8.83
N SER A 244 12.66 3.49 8.52
CA SER A 244 11.99 3.50 7.22
C SER A 244 12.95 3.78 6.07
N VAL A 245 13.90 4.72 6.22
CA VAL A 245 14.94 4.98 5.21
C VAL A 245 15.88 3.78 5.04
N LEU A 246 16.37 3.19 6.13
CA LEU A 246 17.20 1.98 6.07
C LEU A 246 16.48 0.82 5.39
N THR A 247 15.20 0.68 5.73
CA THR A 247 14.32 -0.33 5.18
C THR A 247 14.11 -0.14 3.67
N ILE A 248 13.99 1.10 3.20
CA ILE A 248 13.93 1.40 1.77
C ILE A 248 15.23 1.01 1.09
N VAL A 249 16.39 1.41 1.64
CA VAL A 249 17.70 1.06 1.09
C VAL A 249 17.89 -0.45 1.04
N PHE A 250 17.61 -1.15 2.14
CA PHE A 250 17.66 -2.60 2.20
C PHE A 250 16.67 -3.27 1.23
N GLY A 251 15.47 -2.72 1.09
CA GLY A 251 14.48 -3.18 0.11
C GLY A 251 14.98 -3.09 -1.33
N ILE A 252 15.70 -2.01 -1.69
CA ILE A 252 16.34 -1.87 -3.00
C ILE A 252 17.43 -2.95 -3.17
N VAL A 253 18.33 -3.09 -2.19
CA VAL A 253 19.41 -4.10 -2.19
C VAL A 253 18.84 -5.50 -2.38
N LEU A 254 17.86 -5.88 -1.55
CA LEU A 254 17.22 -7.19 -1.58
C LEU A 254 16.53 -7.43 -2.92
N CYS A 255 15.77 -6.46 -3.44
CA CYS A 255 15.09 -6.63 -4.73
C CYS A 255 16.07 -6.74 -5.90
N ARG A 256 17.19 -6.00 -5.88
CA ARG A 256 18.27 -6.15 -6.87
C ARG A 256 18.88 -7.55 -6.79
N PHE A 257 19.28 -7.97 -5.60
CA PHE A 257 19.82 -9.32 -5.35
C PHE A 257 18.89 -10.42 -5.84
N LEU A 258 17.60 -10.35 -5.50
CA LEU A 258 16.60 -11.35 -5.90
C LEU A 258 16.44 -11.43 -7.43
N ASN A 259 16.43 -10.30 -8.13
CA ASN A 259 16.32 -10.30 -9.60
C ASN A 259 17.60 -10.75 -10.31
N GLU A 260 18.76 -10.64 -9.66
CA GLU A 260 20.02 -11.12 -10.20
C GLU A 260 20.24 -12.62 -9.97
N ARG A 261 19.75 -13.15 -8.84
CA ARG A 261 19.96 -14.55 -8.44
C ARG A 261 18.79 -15.47 -8.80
N PHE A 262 17.57 -14.96 -8.90
CA PHE A 262 16.37 -15.77 -9.08
C PHE A 262 15.46 -15.22 -10.19
N ASN A 263 14.62 -16.10 -10.73
CA ASN A 263 13.57 -15.68 -11.66
C ASN A 263 12.37 -15.08 -10.92
N MET A 264 12.42 -13.77 -10.72
CA MET A 264 11.35 -13.02 -10.05
C MET A 264 10.20 -12.60 -10.98
N ALA A 265 9.98 -13.27 -12.11
CA ALA A 265 8.95 -12.90 -13.08
C ALA A 265 7.54 -12.80 -12.48
N TRP A 266 7.20 -13.71 -11.55
CA TRP A 266 5.92 -13.71 -10.85
C TRP A 266 5.73 -12.45 -9.99
N LEU A 267 6.73 -12.10 -9.17
CA LEU A 267 6.65 -10.92 -8.29
C LEU A 267 6.72 -9.62 -9.07
N ASN A 268 7.51 -9.60 -10.14
CA ASN A 268 7.53 -8.51 -11.11
C ASN A 268 6.15 -8.31 -11.77
N TRP A 269 5.47 -9.39 -12.11
CA TRP A 269 4.12 -9.33 -12.66
C TRP A 269 3.11 -8.82 -11.64
N ILE A 270 3.16 -9.28 -10.38
CA ILE A 270 2.37 -8.69 -9.28
C ILE A 270 2.66 -7.19 -9.15
N GLY A 271 3.93 -6.80 -9.22
CA GLY A 271 4.38 -5.40 -9.16
C GLY A 271 3.89 -4.49 -10.29
N ARG A 272 3.63 -5.04 -11.48
CA ARG A 272 2.96 -4.31 -12.57
C ARG A 272 1.46 -4.19 -12.34
N ASN A 273 0.89 -5.11 -11.59
CA ASN A 273 -0.54 -5.32 -11.37
C ASN A 273 -0.96 -4.96 -9.93
N THR A 274 -0.23 -4.05 -9.27
CA THR A 274 -0.51 -3.67 -7.88
C THR A 274 -1.86 -2.99 -7.71
N LEU A 275 -2.31 -2.24 -8.71
CA LEU A 275 -3.51 -1.39 -8.60
C LEU A 275 -4.78 -2.21 -8.43
N GLN A 276 -4.96 -3.25 -9.25
CA GLN A 276 -6.13 -4.12 -9.17
C GLN A 276 -6.16 -4.92 -7.86
N ILE A 277 -5.01 -5.40 -7.37
CA ILE A 277 -4.93 -6.07 -6.07
C ILE A 277 -5.31 -5.06 -4.97
N TYR A 278 -4.75 -3.86 -5.03
CA TYR A 278 -5.00 -2.81 -4.05
C TYR A 278 -6.47 -2.44 -3.90
N VAL A 279 -7.22 -2.33 -4.99
CA VAL A 279 -8.65 -1.94 -4.91
C VAL A 279 -9.58 -3.09 -4.54
N LEU A 280 -9.21 -4.34 -4.88
CA LEU A 280 -10.06 -5.52 -4.70
C LEU A 280 -9.83 -6.27 -3.39
N HIS A 281 -8.57 -6.37 -2.92
CA HIS A 281 -8.19 -7.30 -1.85
C HIS A 281 -9.05 -7.18 -0.59
N ARG A 282 -9.45 -5.96 -0.23
CA ARG A 282 -10.22 -5.72 0.99
C ARG A 282 -11.60 -6.40 0.99
N ILE A 283 -12.27 -6.45 -0.16
CA ILE A 283 -13.58 -7.10 -0.32
C ILE A 283 -13.42 -8.61 -0.09
N PHE A 284 -12.38 -9.21 -0.66
CA PHE A 284 -12.12 -10.65 -0.53
C PHE A 284 -11.60 -11.03 0.86
N ILE A 285 -10.82 -10.18 1.50
CA ILE A 285 -10.42 -10.39 2.91
C ILE A 285 -11.66 -10.42 3.79
N GLU A 286 -12.58 -9.48 3.62
CA GLU A 286 -13.81 -9.45 4.41
C GLU A 286 -14.66 -10.70 4.13
N LEU A 287 -14.92 -11.01 2.86
CA LEU A 287 -15.75 -12.14 2.46
C LEU A 287 -15.17 -13.49 2.94
N LEU A 288 -13.92 -13.77 2.60
CA LEU A 288 -13.27 -15.05 2.90
C LEU A 288 -12.94 -15.16 4.38
N GLY A 289 -12.53 -14.06 4.99
CA GLY A 289 -12.15 -14.00 6.39
C GLY A 289 -13.36 -14.22 7.31
N LEU A 290 -14.46 -13.51 7.08
CA LEU A 290 -15.71 -13.72 7.82
C LEU A 290 -16.22 -15.14 7.62
N SER A 291 -16.29 -15.61 6.37
CA SER A 291 -16.78 -16.96 6.09
C SER A 291 -15.93 -18.03 6.80
N ALA A 292 -14.61 -17.91 6.77
CA ALA A 292 -13.71 -18.87 7.39
C ALA A 292 -13.85 -18.88 8.92
N ILE A 293 -13.94 -17.71 9.56
CA ILE A 293 -14.15 -17.61 11.01
C ILE A 293 -15.54 -18.13 11.39
N ALA A 294 -16.59 -17.74 10.68
CA ALA A 294 -17.96 -18.16 10.95
C ALA A 294 -18.11 -19.68 10.85
N LEU A 295 -17.54 -20.31 9.81
CA LEU A 295 -17.53 -21.76 9.67
C LEU A 295 -16.74 -22.44 10.81
N ALA A 296 -15.54 -21.93 11.13
CA ALA A 296 -14.72 -22.49 12.18
C ALA A 296 -15.39 -22.40 13.57
N LEU A 297 -16.15 -21.32 13.83
CA LEU A 297 -16.94 -21.16 15.06
C LEU A 297 -18.15 -22.08 15.06
N HIS A 298 -18.92 -22.13 13.97
CA HIS A 298 -20.13 -22.95 13.86
C HIS A 298 -19.84 -24.44 14.09
N TYR A 299 -18.74 -24.95 13.53
CA TYR A 299 -18.32 -26.34 13.68
C TYR A 299 -17.36 -26.58 14.85
N GLY A 300 -17.07 -25.55 15.67
CA GLY A 300 -16.19 -25.68 16.83
C GLY A 300 -14.73 -26.07 16.52
N TRP A 301 -14.26 -25.80 15.30
CA TRP A 301 -12.92 -26.22 14.83
C TRP A 301 -11.79 -25.63 15.66
N PHE A 302 -11.95 -24.42 16.18
CA PHE A 302 -10.97 -23.80 17.08
C PHE A 302 -10.75 -24.59 18.38
N GLY A 303 -11.71 -25.41 18.80
CA GLY A 303 -11.55 -26.33 19.93
C GLY A 303 -10.55 -27.47 19.64
N ASN A 304 -10.27 -27.77 18.37
CA ASN A 304 -9.28 -28.75 17.97
C ASN A 304 -7.88 -28.12 17.92
N ALA A 305 -6.93 -28.68 18.68
CA ALA A 305 -5.56 -28.16 18.76
C ALA A 305 -4.83 -28.18 17.40
N THR A 306 -5.06 -29.19 16.56
CA THR A 306 -4.44 -29.30 15.23
C THR A 306 -4.94 -28.21 14.31
N PHE A 307 -6.25 -27.93 14.31
CA PHE A 307 -6.81 -26.82 13.54
C PHE A 307 -6.30 -25.47 14.05
N SER A 308 -6.25 -25.26 15.37
CA SER A 308 -5.70 -24.02 15.96
C SER A 308 -4.23 -23.80 15.56
N TRP A 309 -3.39 -24.83 15.59
CA TRP A 309 -2.01 -24.74 15.10
C TRP A 309 -1.94 -24.43 13.60
N ALA A 310 -2.73 -25.14 12.79
CA ALA A 310 -2.77 -24.91 11.35
C ALA A 310 -3.22 -23.48 11.03
N TRP A 311 -4.26 -22.97 11.72
CA TRP A 311 -4.72 -21.60 11.59
C TRP A 311 -3.62 -20.60 11.97
N ALA A 312 -3.00 -20.77 13.14
CA ALA A 312 -1.94 -19.90 13.63
C ALA A 312 -0.74 -19.81 12.68
N LEU A 313 -0.36 -20.91 12.02
CA LEU A 313 0.80 -20.96 11.13
C LEU A 313 0.47 -20.53 9.69
N LEU A 314 -0.65 -21.01 9.15
CA LEU A 314 -0.91 -20.97 7.72
C LEU A 314 -1.85 -19.85 7.30
N MET A 315 -2.78 -19.42 8.16
CA MET A 315 -3.81 -18.46 7.78
C MET A 315 -3.25 -17.16 7.19
N PRO A 316 -2.20 -16.51 7.75
CA PRO A 316 -1.65 -15.30 7.15
C PRO A 316 -1.11 -15.52 5.74
N ILE A 317 -0.49 -16.68 5.48
CA ILE A 317 0.10 -17.02 4.18
C ILE A 317 -1.00 -17.38 3.17
N THR A 318 -1.92 -18.27 3.55
CA THR A 318 -3.03 -18.69 2.68
C THR A 318 -3.99 -17.55 2.39
N GLY A 319 -4.26 -16.69 3.39
CA GLY A 319 -5.07 -15.47 3.24
C GLY A 319 -4.49 -14.53 2.18
N VAL A 320 -3.17 -14.25 2.22
CA VAL A 320 -2.50 -13.44 1.20
C VAL A 320 -2.57 -14.09 -0.18
N ALA A 321 -2.27 -15.39 -0.27
CA ALA A 321 -2.25 -16.12 -1.53
C ALA A 321 -3.63 -16.17 -2.20
N LEU A 322 -4.68 -16.48 -1.42
CA LEU A 322 -6.05 -16.56 -1.90
C LEU A 322 -6.59 -15.18 -2.28
N CYS A 323 -6.48 -14.18 -1.40
CA CYS A 323 -7.01 -12.84 -1.67
C CYS A 323 -6.32 -12.20 -2.87
N THR A 324 -5.01 -12.39 -3.02
CA THR A 324 -4.25 -11.87 -4.17
C THR A 324 -4.65 -12.59 -5.46
N SER A 325 -4.70 -13.92 -5.45
CA SER A 325 -5.08 -14.74 -6.62
C SER A 325 -6.50 -14.43 -7.08
N ILE A 326 -7.46 -14.37 -6.16
CA ILE A 326 -8.86 -14.05 -6.47
C ILE A 326 -8.98 -12.62 -7.00
N SER A 327 -8.28 -11.64 -6.40
CA SER A 327 -8.27 -10.26 -6.91
C SER A 327 -7.80 -10.20 -8.36
N LEU A 328 -6.75 -10.95 -8.70
CA LEU A 328 -6.21 -10.99 -10.05
C LEU A 328 -7.10 -11.75 -11.03
N LEU A 329 -7.73 -12.84 -10.60
CA LEU A 329 -8.70 -13.59 -11.38
C LEU A 329 -9.90 -12.70 -11.72
N VAL A 330 -10.51 -12.09 -10.70
CA VAL A 330 -11.67 -11.20 -10.85
C VAL A 330 -11.31 -10.00 -11.73
N TRP A 331 -10.14 -9.39 -11.55
CA TRP A 331 -9.65 -8.37 -12.47
C TRP A 331 -9.55 -8.89 -13.91
N THR A 332 -9.00 -10.07 -14.14
CA THR A 332 -8.83 -10.65 -15.50
C THR A 332 -10.18 -10.89 -16.19
N LEU A 333 -11.20 -11.27 -15.42
CA LEU A 333 -12.56 -11.48 -15.90
C LEU A 333 -13.27 -10.15 -16.16
N LEU A 334 -13.21 -9.21 -15.22
CA LEU A 334 -13.91 -7.93 -15.29
C LEU A 334 -13.25 -6.91 -16.21
N ASN A 335 -11.94 -7.00 -16.47
CA ASN A 335 -11.20 -6.03 -17.28
C ASN A 335 -11.41 -6.22 -18.80
N ARG A 336 -12.67 -6.42 -19.21
CA ARG A 336 -13.12 -6.67 -20.58
C ARG A 336 -14.31 -5.76 -20.91
N GLY A 337 -14.43 -5.35 -22.17
CA GLY A 337 -15.52 -4.48 -22.64
C GLY A 337 -15.76 -3.26 -21.73
N PRO A 338 -17.00 -3.02 -21.26
CA PRO A 338 -17.32 -1.91 -20.36
C PRO A 338 -16.69 -2.05 -18.97
N GLY A 339 -16.40 -3.28 -18.50
CA GLY A 339 -15.79 -3.52 -17.19
C GLY A 339 -14.36 -2.98 -17.05
N ARG A 340 -13.70 -2.62 -18.16
CA ARG A 340 -12.44 -1.84 -18.12
C ARG A 340 -12.59 -0.51 -17.38
N MET A 341 -13.80 0.06 -17.35
CA MET A 341 -14.10 1.27 -16.60
C MET A 341 -13.90 1.08 -15.10
N LEU A 342 -13.93 -0.15 -14.57
CA LEU A 342 -13.65 -0.40 -13.16
C LEU A 342 -12.18 -0.15 -12.80
N PHE A 343 -11.26 -0.19 -13.76
CA PHE A 343 -9.82 -0.09 -13.49
C PHE A 343 -9.15 1.09 -14.20
N LEU A 344 -9.85 1.71 -15.16
CA LEU A 344 -9.36 2.85 -15.93
C LEU A 344 -10.48 3.86 -16.17
N TYR A 345 -10.17 5.13 -15.95
CA TYR A 345 -11.07 6.25 -16.20
C TYR A 345 -11.59 6.23 -17.66
N PRO A 346 -12.90 6.39 -17.93
CA PRO A 346 -13.46 6.13 -19.26
C PRO A 346 -12.84 6.92 -20.42
N ARG A 347 -12.37 8.16 -20.18
CA ARG A 347 -11.68 8.95 -21.22
C ARG A 347 -10.28 8.39 -21.58
N LEU A 348 -9.70 7.50 -20.77
CA LEU A 348 -8.49 6.73 -21.10
C LEU A 348 -8.75 5.65 -22.14
N LEU A 349 -9.97 5.12 -22.19
CA LEU A 349 -10.32 4.01 -23.09
C LEU A 349 -10.53 4.48 -24.53
N ARG A 350 -10.87 5.76 -24.74
CA ARG A 350 -10.95 6.37 -26.07
C ARG A 350 -9.53 6.60 -26.61
N LYS A 351 -9.15 5.84 -27.66
CA LYS A 351 -7.99 6.18 -28.51
C LYS A 351 -8.20 7.59 -29.09
N PRO A 352 -7.15 8.41 -29.25
CA PRO A 352 -7.28 9.60 -30.07
C PRO A 352 -7.66 9.15 -31.48
N VAL A 353 -8.79 9.63 -32.00
CA VAL A 353 -9.05 9.58 -33.44
C VAL A 353 -7.91 10.37 -34.07
N LEU A 354 -7.11 9.71 -34.91
CA LEU A 354 -6.16 10.39 -35.77
C LEU A 354 -6.96 11.43 -36.56
N ALA A 355 -6.76 12.71 -36.28
CA ALA A 355 -7.26 13.76 -37.13
C ALA A 355 -6.54 13.60 -38.48
N THR A 356 -7.20 12.97 -39.43
CA THR A 356 -6.86 13.08 -40.85
C THR A 356 -6.85 14.56 -41.17
N LYS A 357 -5.65 15.12 -41.37
CA LYS A 357 -5.49 16.40 -42.05
C LYS A 357 -6.18 16.24 -43.40
N SER A 358 -7.31 16.92 -43.58
CA SER A 358 -7.80 17.25 -44.91
C SER A 358 -6.80 18.22 -45.52
N GLU A 359 -6.06 17.76 -46.54
CA GLU A 359 -5.32 18.66 -47.43
C GLU A 359 -6.32 19.58 -48.15
N PRO A 360 -6.08 20.89 -48.23
CA PRO A 360 -6.84 21.76 -49.11
C PRO A 360 -6.43 21.50 -50.57
N GLN A 361 -7.42 21.28 -51.43
CA GLN A 361 -7.28 21.34 -52.89
C GLN A 361 -7.10 22.78 -53.34
#